data_AF-A0AA41V691-F1
#
_entry.id   AF-A0AA41V691-F1
#
_cell.length_a   1.000
_cell.length_b   1.000
_cell.length_c   1.000
_cell.angle_alpha   90.00
_cell.angle_beta   90.00
_cell.angle_gamma   90.00
#
_symmetry.space_group_name_H-M   'P 1'
#
loop_
_entity.id
_entity.type
_entity.pdbx_description
1 polymer ?
#
loop_
_entity_poly.entity_id
_entity_poly.type
_entity_poly.pdbx_seq_one_letter_code
_entity_poly.pdbx_strand_id
1 'polypeptide(L)' 'GMGEPLYNIDNVLKAASIMVDVQGLQFSPNKVTVSTSGLVPQLKRFLHESNCSLAVSLNATTDE' A
#
# COMPACT_ATOMS: atom_id res chain seq x y z
N GLY A 1 -8.34 7.61 -3.27
CA GLY A 1 -9.34 7.17 -2.28
C GLY A 1 -9.48 8.22 -1.19
N MET A 2 -10.28 7.95 -0.17
CA MET A 2 -10.35 8.79 1.03
C MET A 2 -9.46 8.19 2.13
N GLY A 3 -8.72 9.05 2.85
CA GLY A 3 -7.85 8.65 3.96
C GLY A 3 -6.47 8.16 3.53
N GLU A 4 -5.56 8.14 4.50
CA GLU A 4 -4.19 7.65 4.34
C GLU A 4 -4.14 6.14 4.66
N PRO A 5 -3.82 5.26 3.69
CA PRO A 5 -3.88 3.81 3.87
C PRO A 5 -3.02 3.29 5.02
N LEU A 6 -1.86 3.88 5.26
CA LEU A 6 -0.94 3.40 6.29
C LEU A 6 -1.42 3.63 7.72
N TYR A 7 -2.42 4.50 7.96
CA TYR A 7 -3.08 4.57 9.28
C TYR A 7 -3.94 3.33 9.58
N ASN A 8 -4.29 2.55 8.56
CA ASN A 8 -5.12 1.36 8.67
C ASN A 8 -4.42 0.14 8.05
N ILE A 9 -3.13 -0.02 8.36
CA ILE A 9 -2.25 -0.99 7.70
C ILE A 9 -2.77 -2.43 7.74
N ASP A 10 -3.38 -2.87 8.84
CA ASP A 10 -3.83 -4.25 8.99
C ASP A 10 -4.93 -4.60 7.99
N ASN A 11 -5.89 -3.68 7.81
CA ASN A 11 -6.97 -3.86 6.85
C ASN A 11 -6.48 -3.68 5.41
N VAL A 12 -5.50 -2.79 5.18
CA VAL A 12 -4.89 -2.61 3.86
C VAL A 12 -4.13 -3.86 3.43
N LEU A 13 -3.31 -4.45 4.31
CA LEU A 13 -2.59 -5.69 4.03
C LEU A 13 -3.55 -6.85 3.77
N LYS A 14 -4.60 -6.97 4.58
CA LYS A 14 -5.64 -7.99 4.37
C LYS A 14 -6.38 -7.80 3.05
N ALA A 15 -6.73 -6.57 2.68
CA ALA A 15 -7.37 -6.31 1.40
C ALA A 15 -6.43 -6.61 0.23
N ALA A 16 -5.17 -6.20 0.32
CA ALA A 16 -4.15 -6.46 -0.68
C ALA A 16 -3.92 -7.96 -0.88
N SER A 17 -3.87 -8.75 0.20
CA SER A 17 -3.71 -10.21 0.10
C SER A 17 -4.90 -10.86 -0.60
N ILE A 18 -6.13 -10.47 -0.27
CA ILE A 18 -7.36 -10.97 -0.93
C ILE A 18 -7.38 -10.60 -2.42
N MET A 19 -6.90 -9.41 -2.79
CA MET A 19 -6.86 -8.98 -4.20
C MET A 19 -5.93 -9.83 -5.05
N VAL A 20 -4.80 -10.30 -4.50
CA VAL A 20 -3.80 -11.08 -5.25
C VAL A 20 -3.92 -12.60 -5.05
N ASP A 21 -4.73 -13.05 -4.09
CA ASP A 21 -4.94 -14.46 -3.81
C ASP A 21 -5.62 -15.18 -5.00
N VAL A 22 -5.21 -16.42 -5.24
CA VAL A 22 -5.75 -17.27 -6.32
C VAL A 22 -7.22 -17.67 -6.11
N GLN A 23 -7.69 -17.71 -4.86
CA GLN A 23 -9.09 -17.90 -4.47
C GLN A 23 -9.82 -16.56 -4.26
N GLY A 24 -9.11 -15.45 -4.36
CA GLY A 24 -9.64 -14.09 -4.26
C GLY A 24 -9.92 -13.50 -5.64
N LEU A 25 -9.43 -12.28 -5.88
CA LEU A 25 -9.59 -11.62 -7.19
C LEU A 25 -8.51 -12.02 -8.20
N GLN A 26 -7.46 -12.73 -7.77
CA GLN A 26 -6.38 -13.23 -8.61
C GLN A 26 -5.72 -12.15 -9.47
N PHE A 27 -5.62 -10.91 -8.97
CA PHE A 27 -4.89 -9.87 -9.67
C PHE A 27 -3.39 -10.09 -9.55
N SER A 28 -2.65 -9.75 -10.60
CA SER A 28 -1.19 -9.63 -10.50
C SER A 28 -0.85 -8.58 -9.43
N PRO A 29 0.12 -8.84 -8.53
CA PRO A 29 0.53 -7.86 -7.52
C PRO A 29 0.97 -6.51 -8.12
N ASN A 30 1.48 -6.52 -9.36
CA ASN A 30 1.86 -5.32 -10.12
C ASN A 30 0.67 -4.48 -10.60
N LYS A 31 -0.56 -5.01 -10.48
CA LYS A 31 -1.81 -4.31 -10.82
C LYS A 31 -2.52 -3.74 -9.59
N VAL A 32 -2.03 -4.03 -8.39
CA VAL A 32 -2.55 -3.49 -7.13
C VAL A 32 -1.54 -2.48 -6.60
N THR A 33 -1.92 -1.21 -6.53
CA THR A 33 -1.04 -0.12 -6.06
C THR A 33 -1.63 0.57 -4.83
N VAL A 34 -0.85 0.65 -3.76
CA VAL A 34 -1.17 1.42 -2.55
C VAL A 34 -0.43 2.76 -2.60
N SER A 35 -1.17 3.87 -2.55
CA SER A 35 -0.60 5.22 -2.49
C SER A 35 -0.53 5.73 -1.04
N THR A 36 0.59 6.32 -0.61
CA THR A 36 0.77 6.85 0.76
C THR A 36 1.44 8.22 0.78
N SER A 37 1.11 9.03 1.80
CA SER A 37 1.79 10.29 2.13
C SER A 37 3.07 10.12 2.98
N GLY A 38 3.47 8.89 3.35
CA GLY A 38 4.80 8.63 3.91
C GLY A 38 4.88 8.35 5.41
N LEU A 39 4.06 7.45 5.96
CA LEU A 39 4.22 6.96 7.34
C LEU A 39 5.34 5.90 7.43
N VAL A 40 6.58 6.34 7.63
CA VAL A 40 7.80 5.50 7.54
C VAL A 40 7.73 4.15 8.28
N PRO A 41 7.27 4.04 9.54
CA PRO A 41 7.19 2.75 10.22
C PRO A 41 6.23 1.78 9.53
N GLN A 42 5.06 2.26 9.11
CA GLN A 42 4.02 1.45 8.46
C GLN A 42 4.37 1.14 7.00
N LEU A 43 5.11 2.04 6.36
CA LEU A 43 5.67 1.81 5.03
C LEU A 43 6.65 0.63 5.05
N LYS A 44 7.57 0.59 6.02
CA LYS A 44 8.49 -0.55 6.19
C LYS A 44 7.73 -1.86 6.41
N ARG A 45 6.67 -1.80 7.22
CA ARG A 45 5.79 -2.93 7.46
C ARG A 45 5.11 -3.40 6.16
N PHE A 46 4.55 -2.48 5.38
CA PHE A 46 3.95 -2.79 4.09
C PHE A 46 4.94 -3.46 3.12
N LEU A 47 6.16 -2.93 3.00
CA LEU A 47 7.20 -3.48 2.14
C LEU A 47 7.68 -4.88 2.57
N HIS A 48 7.51 -5.24 3.84
CA HIS A 48 7.86 -6.56 4.35
C HIS A 48 6.71 -7.57 4.20
N GLU A 49 5.46 -7.13 4.33
CA GLU A 49 4.29 -8.02 4.37
C GLU A 49 3.51 -8.10 3.05
N SER A 50 3.74 -7.18 2.10
CA SER A 50 3.00 -7.11 0.82
C SER A 50 3.93 -7.08 -0.39
N ASN A 51 3.52 -7.79 -1.44
CA ASN A 51 4.16 -7.75 -2.76
C ASN A 51 3.47 -6.78 -3.74
N CYS A 52 2.46 -6.03 -3.28
CA CYS A 52 1.74 -5.08 -4.12
C CYS A 52 2.60 -3.84 -4.39
N SER A 53 2.33 -3.19 -5.52
CA SER A 53 3.02 -1.95 -5.88
C SER A 53 2.72 -0.84 -4.88
N LEU A 54 3.67 0.08 -4.71
CA LEU A 54 3.58 1.23 -3.83
C LEU A 54 3.81 2.51 -4.63
N ALA A 55 2.98 3.52 -4.39
CA ALA A 55 3.21 4.89 -4.86
C ALA A 55 3.39 5.83 -3.65
N VAL A 56 4.39 6.69 -3.70
CA VAL A 56 4.63 7.71 -2.66
C VAL A 56 4.15 9.05 -3.21
N SER A 57 3.22 9.68 -2.49
CA SER A 57 2.71 11.01 -2.80
C SER A 57 3.69 12.07 -2.33
N LEU A 58 4.56 12.50 -3.23
CA LEU A 58 5.47 13.62 -3.00
C LEU A 58 4.89 14.89 -3.63
N ASN A 59 4.49 15.85 -2.79
CA ASN A 59 3.89 17.10 -3.25
C ASN A 59 4.87 18.29 -3.25
N ALA A 60 6.10 18.09 -2.77
CA ALA A 60 7.11 19.13 -2.70
C ALA A 60 8.48 18.60 -3.14
N THR A 61 9.26 19.43 -3.81
CA THR A 61 10.66 19.14 -4.17
C THR A 61 11.62 19.33 -2.99
N THR A 62 11.17 20.00 -1.93
CA THR A 62 11.91 20.37 -0.72
C THR A 62 10.95 20.41 0.47
N ASP A 63 11.45 20.18 1.70
CA ASP A 63 10.66 20.23 2.95
C ASP A 63 10.42 21.66 3.48
N GLU A 64 10.99 22.68 2.82
CA GLU A 64 10.84 24.12 3.13
C GLU A 64 9.62 24.76 2.45
#